data_AF-A0A535MHC7-F1
#
_entry.id   AF-A0A535MHC7-F1
#
_cell.length_a   1.000
_cell.length_b   1.000
_cell.length_c   1.000
_cell.angle_alpha   90.00
_cell.angle_beta   90.00
_cell.angle_gamma   90.00
#
_symmetry.space_group_name_H-M   'P 1'
#
loop_
_entity.id
_entity.type
_entity.pdbx_description
1 polymer ?
#
loop_
_entity_poly.entity_id
_entity_poly.type
_entity_poly.pdbx_seq_one_letter_code
_entity_poly.pdbx_strand_id
1 'polypeptide(L)'
;MSVPAAVRARWRVHLPTALETRVRAIGVADPRDPWPSARALDALLAAGAVREGPPRAVGAGAGPPLIASQRLCWAGVELEVECVAMAEGVMESNLVAPSWDELTRSAAGEDAWWELADAFLAAVDARHGALVDGEAVEVEEPTPSTLRARLRRHLGLLVPESVAGGAGAAADAYRWLPRSGLVVLLR
;
A
#
# COMPACT_ATOMS: atom_id res chain seq x y z
N MET A 1 30.20 0.19 7.34
CA MET A 1 30.72 0.33 5.96
C MET A 1 29.54 0.69 5.06
N SER A 2 29.58 1.84 4.39
CA SER A 2 28.48 2.33 3.56
C SER A 2 28.56 1.71 2.16
N VAL A 3 27.46 1.09 1.72
CA VAL A 3 27.33 0.56 0.34
C VAL A 3 27.39 1.72 -0.65
N PRO A 4 28.20 1.65 -1.73
CA PRO A 4 28.33 2.74 -2.71
C PRO A 4 26.98 3.09 -3.35
N ALA A 5 26.72 4.37 -3.60
CA ALA A 5 25.47 4.85 -4.22
C ALA A 5 25.19 4.19 -5.58
N ALA A 6 26.23 3.88 -6.35
CA ALA A 6 26.12 3.15 -7.61
C ALA A 6 25.66 1.68 -7.43
N VAL A 7 25.94 1.06 -6.29
CA VAL A 7 25.44 -0.28 -5.94
C VAL A 7 23.98 -0.20 -5.47
N ARG A 8 23.59 0.86 -4.74
CA ARG A 8 22.18 1.14 -4.41
C ARG A 8 21.33 1.40 -5.67
N ALA A 9 21.89 2.08 -6.67
CA ALA A 9 21.19 2.39 -7.93
C ALA A 9 21.02 1.16 -8.85
N ARG A 10 21.86 0.13 -8.71
CA ARG A 10 21.91 -1.02 -9.64
C ARG A 10 20.96 -2.17 -9.24
N TRP A 11 20.33 -2.08 -8.08
CA TRP A 11 19.36 -3.06 -7.56
C TRP A 11 18.06 -2.37 -7.09
N ARG A 12 17.60 -1.32 -7.80
CA ARG A 12 16.18 -0.97 -7.76
C ARG A 12 15.44 -2.10 -8.45
N VAL A 13 14.98 -3.06 -7.65
CA VAL A 13 14.23 -4.23 -8.10
C VAL A 13 13.03 -3.72 -8.91
N HIS A 14 13.00 -4.04 -10.20
CA HIS A 14 11.76 -3.87 -10.98
C HIS A 14 10.70 -4.74 -10.30
N LEU A 15 9.65 -4.13 -9.75
CA LEU A 15 8.48 -4.87 -9.30
C LEU A 15 7.70 -5.27 -10.55
N PRO A 16 7.68 -6.56 -10.93
CA PRO A 16 7.13 -6.98 -12.22
C PRO A 16 5.60 -7.04 -12.17
N THR A 17 4.96 -5.88 -12.02
CA THR A 17 3.50 -5.78 -12.08
C THR A 17 3.08 -5.78 -13.54
N ALA A 18 2.27 -6.76 -13.96
CA ALA A 18 1.94 -6.92 -15.39
C ALA A 18 0.95 -5.86 -15.91
N LEU A 19 0.05 -5.36 -15.06
CA LEU A 19 -1.02 -4.43 -15.46
C LEU A 19 -1.13 -3.24 -14.50
N GLU A 20 -1.10 -3.49 -13.19
CA GLU A 20 -1.29 -2.47 -12.17
C GLU A 20 -0.33 -2.69 -10.99
N THR A 21 0.13 -1.60 -10.40
CA THR A 21 0.80 -1.62 -9.11
C THR A 21 -0.24 -1.47 -8.02
N ARG A 22 -0.40 -2.50 -7.19
CA ARG A 22 -1.37 -2.47 -6.09
C ARG A 22 -0.70 -2.61 -4.73
N VAL A 23 -0.92 -1.61 -3.88
CA VAL A 23 -0.63 -1.65 -2.45
C VAL A 23 -1.92 -2.06 -1.72
N ARG A 24 -1.92 -3.24 -1.11
CA ARG A 24 -3.01 -3.68 -0.21
C ARG A 24 -2.58 -3.54 1.22
N ALA A 25 -3.42 -2.94 2.04
CA ALA A 25 -3.18 -2.69 3.45
C ALA A 25 -4.33 -3.25 4.29
N ILE A 26 -3.97 -3.92 5.38
CA ILE A 26 -4.91 -4.37 6.40
C ILE A 26 -4.84 -3.42 7.58
N GLY A 27 -6.01 -2.93 7.97
CA GLY A 27 -6.23 -2.07 9.13
C GLY A 27 -7.49 -2.46 9.87
N VAL A 28 -7.85 -1.67 10.88
CA VAL A 28 -9.08 -1.83 11.65
C VAL A 28 -9.84 -0.53 11.61
N ALA A 29 -11.16 -0.59 11.41
CA ALA A 29 -12.00 0.59 11.52
C ALA A 29 -12.36 0.83 13.00
N ASP A 30 -11.94 1.98 13.55
CA ASP A 30 -12.55 2.48 14.79
C ASP A 30 -13.91 3.10 14.42
N PRO A 31 -15.03 2.66 15.02
CA PRO A 31 -16.35 3.22 14.74
C PRO A 31 -16.51 4.70 15.12
N ARG A 32 -15.56 5.28 15.86
CA ARG A 32 -15.54 6.70 16.25
C ARG A 32 -14.81 7.58 15.23
N ASP A 33 -13.97 7.00 14.38
CA ASP A 33 -13.18 7.74 13.41
C ASP A 33 -13.92 7.89 12.07
N PRO A 34 -13.55 8.90 11.26
CA PRO A 34 -13.97 8.93 9.87
C PRO A 34 -13.60 7.62 9.18
N TRP A 35 -14.49 7.15 8.29
CA TRP A 35 -14.28 5.90 7.57
C TRP A 35 -12.92 5.91 6.85
N PRO A 36 -12.15 4.79 6.83
CA PRO A 36 -10.79 4.78 6.28
C PRO A 36 -10.68 5.33 4.85
N SER A 37 -11.70 5.14 4.00
CA SER A 37 -11.68 5.71 2.64
C SER A 37 -11.71 7.24 2.63
N ALA A 38 -12.40 7.88 3.58
CA ALA A 38 -12.42 9.33 3.70
C ALA A 38 -11.04 9.86 4.13
N ARG A 39 -10.41 9.21 5.12
CA ARG A 39 -9.06 9.58 5.58
C ARG A 39 -8.01 9.36 4.50
N ALA A 40 -8.07 8.23 3.80
CA ALA A 40 -7.21 7.93 2.67
C ALA A 40 -7.34 9.00 1.57
N LEU A 41 -8.58 9.36 1.23
CA LEU A 41 -8.85 10.37 0.22
C LEU A 41 -8.30 11.73 0.63
N ASP A 42 -8.52 12.17 1.87
CA ASP A 42 -7.99 13.45 2.37
C ASP A 42 -6.46 13.48 2.32
N ALA A 43 -5.79 12.38 2.68
CA ALA A 43 -4.33 12.27 2.61
C ALA A 43 -3.80 12.33 1.16
N LEU A 44 -4.47 11.65 0.23
CA LEU A 44 -4.10 11.68 -1.19
C LEU A 44 -4.31 13.06 -1.82
N LEU A 45 -5.41 13.74 -1.47
CA LEU A 45 -5.67 15.12 -1.91
C LEU A 45 -4.63 16.09 -1.34
N ALA A 46 -4.25 15.94 -0.08
CA ALA A 46 -3.18 16.73 0.54
C ALA A 46 -1.81 16.50 -0.12
N ALA A 47 -1.60 15.31 -0.71
CA ALA A 47 -0.42 14.98 -1.50
C ALA A 47 -0.50 15.44 -2.98
N GLY A 48 -1.55 16.19 -3.34
CA GLY A 48 -1.71 16.80 -4.66
C GLY A 48 -2.48 15.93 -5.67
N ALA A 49 -3.11 14.84 -5.23
CA ALA A 49 -4.05 14.12 -6.08
C ALA A 49 -5.33 14.94 -6.30
N VAL A 50 -6.02 14.71 -7.41
CA VAL A 50 -7.28 15.36 -7.78
C VAL A 50 -8.31 14.30 -8.10
N ARG A 51 -9.55 14.47 -7.65
CA ARG A 51 -10.63 13.51 -7.92
C ARG A 51 -10.97 13.45 -9.40
N GLU A 52 -11.14 12.24 -9.90
CA GLU A 52 -11.67 11.97 -11.23
C GLU A 52 -13.05 11.33 -11.12
N GLY A 53 -14.07 12.10 -11.49
CA GLY A 53 -15.45 11.66 -11.43
C GLY A 53 -15.99 11.49 -10.00
N PRO A 54 -17.24 10.98 -9.88
CA PRO A 54 -17.90 10.82 -8.60
C PRO A 54 -17.33 9.62 -7.82
N PRO A 55 -17.38 9.66 -6.46
CA PRO A 55 -17.05 8.51 -5.64
C PRO A 55 -18.04 7.36 -5.92
N ARG A 56 -17.56 6.12 -5.81
CA ARG A 56 -18.39 4.92 -5.87
C ARG A 56 -18.49 4.33 -4.47
N ALA A 57 -19.69 3.92 -4.09
CA ALA A 57 -19.92 3.22 -2.85
C ALA A 57 -20.94 2.10 -3.06
N VAL A 58 -20.69 0.95 -2.43
CA VAL A 58 -21.58 -0.21 -2.42
C VAL A 58 -21.87 -0.56 -0.96
N GLY A 59 -23.14 -0.68 -0.57
CA GLY A 59 -23.51 -0.97 0.81
C GLY A 59 -24.98 -0.71 1.14
N ALA A 60 -25.37 -0.99 2.38
CA ALA A 60 -26.76 -1.21 2.83
C ALA A 60 -27.64 0.04 3.01
N GLY A 61 -27.24 1.21 2.50
CA GLY A 61 -28.04 2.44 2.52
C GLY A 61 -28.15 3.16 3.88
N ALA A 62 -27.75 2.53 4.99
CA ALA A 62 -27.58 3.16 6.30
C ALA A 62 -26.30 2.64 6.98
N GLY A 63 -25.40 3.56 7.36
CA GLY A 63 -24.10 3.25 7.97
C GLY A 63 -22.93 3.23 6.98
N PRO A 64 -21.74 2.79 7.43
CA PRO A 64 -20.55 2.72 6.58
C PRO A 64 -20.76 1.80 5.36
N PRO A 65 -20.18 2.14 4.19
CA PRO A 65 -20.28 1.31 3.01
C PRO A 65 -19.48 0.01 3.16
N LEU A 66 -19.90 -1.04 2.44
CA LEU A 66 -19.13 -2.28 2.33
C LEU A 66 -17.91 -2.07 1.44
N ILE A 67 -18.07 -1.30 0.37
CA ILE A 67 -16.97 -0.90 -0.54
C ILE A 67 -17.10 0.59 -0.79
N ALA A 68 -16.00 1.32 -0.68
CA ALA A 68 -15.91 2.71 -1.11
C ALA A 68 -14.66 2.89 -1.97
N SER A 69 -14.84 3.43 -3.18
CA SER A 69 -13.72 3.71 -4.08
C SER A 69 -13.81 5.07 -4.74
N GLN A 70 -12.65 5.63 -5.08
CA GLN A 70 -12.51 6.92 -5.74
C GLN A 70 -11.33 6.86 -6.71
N ARG A 71 -11.58 7.27 -7.96
CA ARG A 71 -10.53 7.50 -8.94
C ARG A 71 -9.93 8.88 -8.76
N LEU A 72 -8.63 8.97 -8.99
CA LEU A 72 -7.81 10.15 -8.76
C LEU A 72 -6.81 10.29 -9.89
N CYS A 73 -6.34 11.51 -10.12
CA CYS A 73 -5.15 11.79 -10.93
C CYS A 73 -4.13 12.49 -10.05
N TRP A 74 -2.89 12.00 -10.08
CA TRP A 74 -1.79 12.54 -9.29
C TRP A 74 -0.56 12.65 -10.18
N ALA A 75 -0.08 13.89 -10.40
CA ALA A 75 1.04 14.17 -11.30
C ALA A 75 0.88 13.55 -12.72
N GLY A 76 -0.35 13.46 -13.22
CA GLY A 76 -0.66 12.84 -14.52
C GLY A 76 -0.74 11.31 -14.50
N VAL A 77 -0.62 10.69 -13.32
CA VAL A 77 -0.80 9.25 -13.10
C VAL A 77 -2.22 9.00 -12.61
N GLU A 78 -2.96 8.14 -13.30
CA GLU A 78 -4.26 7.66 -12.84
C GLU A 78 -4.08 6.80 -11.59
N LEU A 79 -4.92 6.99 -10.58
CA LEU A 79 -4.91 6.23 -9.34
C LEU A 79 -6.32 5.81 -8.98
N GLU A 80 -6.46 4.71 -8.25
CA GLU A 80 -7.70 4.34 -7.60
C GLU A 80 -7.43 4.00 -6.14
N VAL A 81 -8.22 4.58 -5.24
CA VAL A 81 -8.28 4.16 -3.85
C VAL A 81 -9.56 3.39 -3.63
N GLU A 82 -9.48 2.24 -2.96
CA GLU A 82 -10.63 1.39 -2.63
C GLU A 82 -10.49 0.86 -1.20
N CYS A 83 -11.53 0.99 -0.39
CA CYS A 83 -11.60 0.38 0.94
C CYS A 83 -12.77 -0.61 0.98
N VAL A 84 -12.51 -1.81 1.50
CA VAL A 84 -13.44 -2.92 1.59
C VAL A 84 -13.60 -3.34 3.04
N ALA A 85 -14.83 -3.30 3.54
CA ALA A 85 -15.18 -3.80 4.86
C ALA A 85 -15.13 -5.32 4.89
N MET A 86 -14.41 -5.86 5.85
CA MET A 86 -14.34 -7.29 6.13
C MET A 86 -15.10 -7.62 7.42
N ALA A 87 -15.10 -8.90 7.79
CA ALA A 87 -15.68 -9.34 9.05
C ALA A 87 -14.94 -8.70 10.25
N GLU A 88 -15.65 -8.63 11.39
CA GLU A 88 -15.06 -8.27 12.69
C GLU A 88 -14.40 -6.89 12.75
N GLY A 89 -14.82 -5.94 11.89
CA GLY A 89 -14.29 -4.57 11.88
C GLY A 89 -12.93 -4.43 11.20
N VAL A 90 -12.44 -5.50 10.57
CA VAL A 90 -11.25 -5.47 9.72
C VAL A 90 -11.56 -4.72 8.43
N MET A 91 -10.56 -3.99 7.94
CA MET A 91 -10.63 -3.24 6.70
C MET A 91 -9.45 -3.60 5.81
N GLU A 92 -9.73 -3.86 4.54
CA GLU A 92 -8.71 -3.86 3.49
C GLU A 92 -8.78 -2.54 2.73
N SER A 93 -7.66 -1.86 2.60
CA SER A 93 -7.51 -0.65 1.81
C SER A 93 -6.52 -0.87 0.69
N ASN A 94 -6.88 -0.46 -0.51
CA ASN A 94 -6.16 -0.65 -1.74
C ASN A 94 -5.79 0.72 -2.31
N LEU A 95 -4.52 0.90 -2.65
CA LEU A 95 -4.06 1.97 -3.52
C LEU A 95 -3.55 1.33 -4.82
N VAL A 96 -4.22 1.65 -5.92
CA VAL A 96 -3.97 1.09 -7.24
C VAL A 96 -3.41 2.18 -8.12
N ALA A 97 -2.35 1.85 -8.85
CA ALA A 97 -1.71 2.67 -9.86
C ALA A 97 -1.44 1.82 -11.12
N PRO A 98 -1.03 2.44 -12.24
CA PRO A 98 -0.55 1.72 -13.41
C PRO A 98 0.63 0.81 -13.09
N SER A 99 1.06 0.04 -14.10
CA SER A 99 2.23 -0.82 -13.97
C SER A 99 3.44 -0.06 -13.41
N TRP A 100 4.28 -0.77 -12.66
CA TRP A 100 5.49 -0.24 -12.04
C TRP A 100 6.40 0.45 -13.07
N ASP A 101 6.51 -0.10 -14.27
CA ASP A 101 7.29 0.49 -15.36
C ASP A 101 6.69 1.81 -15.85
N GLU A 102 5.36 1.96 -15.89
CA GLU A 102 4.72 3.23 -16.21
C GLU A 102 4.88 4.23 -15.07
N LEU A 103 4.67 3.80 -13.83
CA LEU A 103 4.79 4.62 -12.64
C LEU A 103 6.21 5.16 -12.45
N THR A 104 7.24 4.32 -12.63
CA THR A 104 8.64 4.72 -12.49
C THR A 104 9.13 5.61 -13.63
N ARG A 105 8.51 5.53 -14.81
CA ARG A 105 8.76 6.43 -15.94
C ARG A 105 7.93 7.72 -15.89
N SER A 106 6.93 7.80 -15.03
CA SER A 106 6.12 9.01 -14.84
C SER A 106 6.96 10.17 -14.31
N ALA A 107 6.46 11.39 -14.45
CA ALA A 107 7.14 12.59 -13.96
C ALA A 107 7.32 12.59 -12.43
N ALA A 108 6.47 11.88 -11.68
CA ALA A 108 6.59 11.75 -10.23
C ALA A 108 7.73 10.81 -9.81
N GLY A 109 7.92 9.72 -10.57
CA GLY A 109 8.94 8.71 -10.28
C GLY A 109 8.67 7.90 -9.02
N GLU A 110 9.60 6.99 -8.72
CA GLU A 110 9.46 6.00 -7.65
C GLU A 110 9.41 6.62 -6.25
N ASP A 111 10.25 7.62 -5.98
CA ASP A 111 10.39 8.17 -4.63
C ASP A 111 9.11 8.90 -4.20
N ALA A 112 8.52 9.70 -5.09
CA ALA A 112 7.24 10.37 -4.84
C ALA A 112 6.10 9.36 -4.67
N TRP A 113 6.11 8.23 -5.40
CA TRP A 113 5.12 7.18 -5.23
C TRP A 113 5.15 6.59 -3.83
N TRP A 114 6.34 6.30 -3.30
CA TRP A 114 6.44 5.76 -1.94
C TRP A 114 6.05 6.78 -0.88
N GLU A 115 6.30 8.07 -1.09
CA GLU A 115 5.79 9.13 -0.19
C GLU A 115 4.25 9.19 -0.20
N LEU A 116 3.64 9.05 -1.38
CA LEU A 116 2.19 8.96 -1.52
C LEU A 116 1.62 7.70 -0.85
N ALA A 117 2.23 6.54 -1.11
CA ALA A 117 1.83 5.27 -0.52
C ALA A 117 1.97 5.29 1.01
N ASP A 118 3.04 5.88 1.56
CA ASP A 118 3.22 6.04 3.01
C ASP A 118 2.15 6.95 3.62
N ALA A 119 1.79 8.05 2.96
CA ALA A 119 0.69 8.92 3.38
C ALA A 119 -0.65 8.17 3.41
N PHE A 120 -0.92 7.39 2.37
CA PHE A 120 -2.10 6.54 2.28
C PHE A 120 -2.13 5.49 3.41
N LEU A 121 -1.04 4.74 3.59
CA LEU A 121 -0.91 3.70 4.61
C LEU A 121 -1.11 4.25 6.02
N ALA A 122 -0.55 5.42 6.31
CA ALA A 122 -0.74 6.09 7.58
C ALA A 122 -2.20 6.52 7.79
N ALA A 123 -2.85 7.07 6.76
CA ALA A 123 -4.22 7.55 6.85
C ALA A 123 -5.27 6.44 7.08
N VAL A 124 -4.96 5.22 6.64
CA VAL A 124 -5.82 4.04 6.87
C VAL A 124 -5.45 3.24 8.12
N ASP A 125 -4.52 3.74 8.94
CA ASP A 125 -3.97 3.03 10.10
C ASP A 125 -3.51 1.60 9.74
N ALA A 126 -2.79 1.48 8.62
CA ALA A 126 -2.31 0.20 8.12
C ALA A 126 -1.39 -0.48 9.16
N ARG A 127 -1.69 -1.74 9.50
CA ARG A 127 -0.87 -2.55 10.40
C ARG A 127 0.13 -3.41 9.64
N HIS A 128 -0.29 -3.91 8.49
CA HIS A 128 0.52 -4.67 7.54
C HIS A 128 -0.15 -4.67 6.17
N GLY A 129 0.50 -5.29 5.20
CA GLY A 129 0.00 -5.32 3.85
C GLY A 129 0.92 -6.05 2.90
N ALA A 130 0.66 -5.88 1.61
CA ALA A 130 1.45 -6.46 0.55
C ALA A 130 1.42 -5.62 -0.73
N LEU A 131 2.48 -5.75 -1.51
CA LEU A 131 2.49 -5.40 -2.92
C LEU A 131 2.03 -6.65 -3.67
N VAL A 132 0.86 -6.61 -4.28
CA VAL A 132 0.21 -7.80 -4.81
C VAL A 132 0.15 -7.78 -6.34
N ASP A 133 0.21 -8.98 -6.92
CA ASP A 133 -0.08 -9.24 -8.34
C ASP A 133 -1.26 -10.23 -8.45
N GLY A 134 -2.34 -9.93 -7.71
CA GLY A 134 -3.63 -10.64 -7.81
C GLY A 134 -3.99 -11.59 -6.66
N GLU A 135 -3.06 -11.98 -5.79
CA GLU A 135 -3.42 -12.73 -4.56
C GLU A 135 -3.99 -11.81 -3.47
N ALA A 136 -4.94 -12.34 -2.68
CA ALA A 136 -5.48 -11.65 -1.52
C ALA A 136 -4.42 -11.55 -0.43
N VAL A 137 -4.39 -10.43 0.29
CA VAL A 137 -3.49 -10.27 1.44
C VAL A 137 -4.07 -10.99 2.67
N GLU A 138 -3.21 -11.62 3.46
CA GLU A 138 -3.63 -12.29 4.68
C GLU A 138 -4.10 -11.29 5.75
N VAL A 139 -5.22 -11.59 6.41
CA VAL A 139 -5.81 -10.76 7.46
C VAL A 139 -4.96 -10.79 8.73
N GLU A 140 -4.38 -11.94 9.06
CA GLU A 140 -3.56 -12.09 10.25
C GLU A 140 -2.25 -11.30 10.12
N GLU A 141 -1.81 -10.70 11.22
CA GLU A 141 -0.54 -9.98 11.26
C GLU A 141 0.65 -10.90 10.91
N PRO A 142 1.62 -10.42 10.13
CA PRO A 142 2.80 -11.19 9.77
C PRO A 142 3.69 -11.42 10.99
N THR A 143 4.34 -12.58 11.02
CA THR A 143 5.35 -12.91 12.03
C THR A 143 6.64 -13.29 11.32
N PRO A 144 7.81 -13.20 11.98
CA PRO A 144 9.08 -13.54 11.35
C PRO A 144 9.10 -14.92 10.67
N SER A 145 8.40 -15.91 11.26
CA SER A 145 8.32 -17.28 10.72
C SER A 145 7.42 -17.41 9.48
N THR A 146 6.49 -16.48 9.23
CA THR A 146 5.56 -16.54 8.09
C THR A 146 6.03 -15.74 6.89
N LEU A 147 6.98 -14.81 7.06
CA LEU A 147 7.45 -13.89 6.01
C LEU A 147 7.85 -14.60 4.72
N ARG A 148 8.62 -15.68 4.81
CA ARG A 148 9.10 -16.43 3.64
C ARG A 148 7.96 -17.03 2.81
N ALA A 149 6.91 -17.50 3.49
CA ALA A 149 5.74 -18.08 2.82
C ALA A 149 4.90 -16.98 2.15
N ARG A 150 4.71 -15.84 2.82
CA ARG A 150 3.96 -14.69 2.29
C ARG A 150 4.67 -14.03 1.10
N LEU A 151 5.99 -13.87 1.17
CA LEU A 151 6.80 -13.39 0.03
C LEU A 151 6.81 -14.34 -1.17
N ARG A 152 6.37 -15.60 -1.03
CA ARG A 152 6.17 -16.48 -2.19
C ARG A 152 4.93 -16.14 -3.00
N ARG A 153 3.96 -15.48 -2.36
CA ARG A 153 2.63 -15.14 -2.89
C ARG A 153 2.57 -13.72 -3.43
N HIS A 154 3.36 -12.83 -2.82
CA HIS A 154 3.33 -11.39 -3.07
C HIS A 154 4.64 -10.89 -3.66
N LEU A 155 4.59 -9.77 -4.38
CA LEU A 155 5.78 -9.11 -4.92
C LEU A 155 6.63 -8.48 -3.80
N GLY A 156 5.96 -8.05 -2.73
CA GLY A 156 6.57 -7.50 -1.53
C GLY A 156 5.60 -7.49 -0.36
N LEU A 157 6.12 -7.35 0.85
CA LEU A 157 5.32 -7.24 2.06
C LEU A 157 5.47 -5.86 2.69
N LEU A 158 4.41 -5.38 3.29
CA LEU A 158 4.43 -4.24 4.20
C LEU A 158 4.27 -4.78 5.61
N VAL A 159 5.31 -4.63 6.44
CA VAL A 159 5.32 -5.20 7.80
C VAL A 159 5.77 -4.16 8.82
N PRO A 160 5.38 -4.29 10.09
CA PRO A 160 5.95 -3.47 11.16
C PRO A 160 7.47 -3.66 11.25
N GLU A 161 8.19 -2.60 11.63
CA GLU A 161 9.65 -2.65 11.81
C GLU A 161 10.11 -3.78 12.77
N SER A 162 9.34 -4.02 13.84
CA SER A 162 9.60 -5.08 14.81
C SER A 162 9.61 -6.48 14.18
N VAL A 163 8.86 -6.68 13.10
CA VAL A 163 8.78 -7.94 12.35
C VAL A 163 9.87 -8.00 11.28
N ALA A 164 10.18 -6.87 10.64
CA ALA A 164 11.20 -6.77 9.60
C ALA A 164 12.58 -7.23 10.08
N GLY A 165 12.96 -6.89 11.32
CA GLY A 165 14.23 -7.34 11.92
C GLY A 165 14.38 -8.87 12.05
N GLY A 166 13.27 -9.61 12.01
CA GLY A 166 13.24 -11.07 12.06
C GLY A 166 13.29 -11.76 10.69
N ALA A 167 13.34 -11.02 9.57
CA ALA A 167 13.30 -11.60 8.22
C ALA A 167 14.53 -12.47 7.88
N GLY A 168 15.68 -12.18 8.49
CA GLY A 168 16.93 -12.90 8.21
C GLY A 168 17.26 -12.92 6.71
N ALA A 169 17.69 -14.05 6.19
CA ALA A 169 18.00 -14.22 4.77
C ALA A 169 16.77 -14.46 3.87
N ALA A 170 15.54 -14.32 4.40
CA ALA A 170 14.33 -14.57 3.63
C ALA A 170 13.82 -13.35 2.86
N ALA A 171 14.26 -12.15 3.24
CA ALA A 171 13.84 -10.89 2.65
C ALA A 171 14.86 -9.79 2.92
N ASP A 172 14.94 -8.82 2.01
CA ASP A 172 15.69 -7.60 2.19
C ASP A 172 14.75 -6.41 2.45
N ALA A 173 15.14 -5.56 3.39
CA ALA A 173 14.47 -4.30 3.64
C ALA A 173 14.71 -3.36 2.45
N TYR A 174 13.66 -3.14 1.66
CA TYR A 174 13.71 -2.29 0.48
C TYR A 174 13.57 -0.82 0.85
N ARG A 175 12.57 -0.48 1.65
CA ARG A 175 12.27 0.90 2.03
C ARG A 175 11.57 0.98 3.38
N TRP A 176 11.91 1.98 4.17
CA TRP A 176 11.17 2.36 5.37
C TRP A 176 10.15 3.47 5.03
N LEU A 177 8.93 3.32 5.55
CA LEU A 177 7.79 4.21 5.35
C LEU A 177 7.49 4.89 6.70
N PRO A 178 8.07 6.07 6.98
CA PRO A 178 8.10 6.63 8.33
C PRO A 178 6.74 7.11 8.85
N ARG A 179 5.79 7.50 7.98
CA ARG A 179 4.47 7.99 8.42
C ARG A 179 3.60 6.85 8.93
N SER A 180 3.63 5.72 8.22
CA SER A 180 2.90 4.50 8.57
C SER A 180 3.65 3.62 9.58
N GLY A 181 4.97 3.80 9.72
CA GLY A 181 5.82 2.95 10.57
C GLY A 181 6.06 1.56 9.97
N LEU A 182 5.82 1.40 8.67
CA LEU A 182 5.95 0.12 7.96
C LEU A 182 7.28 0.02 7.21
N VAL A 183 7.69 -1.21 6.94
CA VAL A 183 8.86 -1.54 6.13
C VAL A 183 8.38 -2.35 4.94
N VAL A 184 8.83 -1.94 3.75
CA VAL A 184 8.69 -2.71 2.51
C VAL A 184 9.77 -3.77 2.49
N LEU A 185 9.37 -5.04 2.52
CA LEU A 185 10.25 -6.19 2.34
C LEU A 185 10.09 -6.76 0.94
N LEU A 186 11.21 -6.99 0.26
CA LEU A 186 11.28 -7.70 -1.01
C LEU A 186 12.08 -9.00 -0.85
N ARG A 187 11.99 -9.89 -1.83
CA ARG A 187 12.73 -11.17 -1.85
C ARG A 187 14.18 -11.00 -2.25
#